data_AF-A0A140GRD2-F1
#
_entry.id   AF-A0A140GRD2-F1
#
_cell.length_a   1.000
_cell.length_b   1.000
_cell.length_c   1.000
_cell.angle_alpha   90.00
_cell.angle_beta   90.00
_cell.angle_gamma   90.00
#
_symmetry.space_group_name_H-M   'P 1'
#
loop_
_entity.id
_entity.type
_entity.pdbx_description
1 polymer ?
#
loop_
_entity_poly.entity_id
_entity_poly.type
_entity_poly.pdbx_seq_one_letter_code
_entity_poly.pdbx_strand_id
1 'polypeptide(L)'
;MNFSKLANKINVGDRVWICDYRLNSKDVLNTPIRNVEPQEVVAVSNDELSPLRRIWGADIHFRPIKKNGELGKKIIPPFDNSGFPKGVNVFYNKKECVEFYQMQIIEAICTLKESQKLIDSKFENFISSLEGKCKTIK
;
A
#
# COMPACT_ATOMS: atom_id res chain seq x y z
N MET A 1 12.29 -3.30 2.56
CA MET A 1 12.96 -3.45 1.24
C MET A 1 11.89 -3.63 0.16
N ASN A 2 12.10 -3.13 -1.07
CA ASN A 2 11.12 -3.26 -2.17
C ASN A 2 11.14 -4.66 -2.81
N PHE A 3 9.97 -5.14 -3.27
CA PHE A 3 9.79 -6.42 -3.97
C PHE A 3 10.81 -6.63 -5.09
N SER A 4 11.10 -5.61 -5.89
CA SER A 4 11.99 -5.71 -7.05
C SER A 4 13.43 -6.14 -6.71
N LYS A 5 13.88 -5.96 -5.45
CA LYS A 5 15.21 -6.43 -5.00
C LYS A 5 15.19 -7.86 -4.46
N LEU A 6 14.02 -8.39 -4.11
CA LEU A 6 13.82 -9.72 -3.52
C LEU A 6 13.10 -10.69 -4.46
N ALA A 7 12.48 -10.21 -5.54
CA ALA A 7 11.74 -11.03 -6.51
C ALA A 7 12.58 -12.21 -7.04
N ASN A 8 13.88 -12.00 -7.24
CA ASN A 8 14.81 -13.02 -7.72
C ASN A 8 15.31 -13.98 -6.61
N LYS A 9 14.81 -13.87 -5.38
CA LYS A 9 15.26 -14.66 -4.21
C LYS A 9 14.13 -15.41 -3.49
N ILE A 10 12.88 -15.21 -3.91
CA ILE A 10 11.72 -15.88 -3.31
C ILE A 10 11.35 -17.07 -4.19
N ASN A 11 11.37 -18.25 -3.60
CA ASN A 11 11.00 -19.50 -4.26
C ASN A 11 9.62 -19.96 -3.83
N VAL A 12 8.99 -20.80 -4.66
CA VAL A 12 7.74 -21.49 -4.28
C VAL A 12 7.96 -22.28 -2.99
N GLY A 13 7.05 -22.14 -2.04
CA GLY A 13 7.12 -22.75 -0.70
C GLY A 13 7.71 -21.85 0.37
N ASP A 14 8.37 -20.75 0.02
CA ASP A 14 8.97 -19.84 1.00
C ASP A 14 7.88 -19.19 1.87
N ARG A 15 8.12 -19.21 3.18
CA ARG A 15 7.34 -18.45 4.17
C ARG A 15 7.98 -17.09 4.37
N VAL A 16 7.21 -16.04 4.09
CA VAL A 16 7.65 -14.66 4.18
C VAL A 16 6.58 -13.80 4.82
N TRP A 17 6.98 -12.62 5.26
CA TRP A 17 6.08 -11.59 5.76
C TRP A 17 5.90 -10.52 4.71
N ILE A 18 4.67 -10.09 4.49
CA ILE A 18 4.35 -9.00 3.56
C ILE A 18 3.58 -7.88 4.24
N CYS A 19 3.83 -6.66 3.80
CA CYS A 19 3.07 -5.48 4.17
C CYS A 19 3.11 -4.42 3.06
N ASP A 20 2.09 -3.59 2.98
CA ASP A 20 2.07 -2.46 2.05
C ASP A 20 0.97 -1.47 2.44
N TYR A 21 1.37 -0.29 2.93
CA TYR A 21 0.46 0.84 3.09
C TYR A 21 0.88 1.99 2.18
N ARG A 22 -0.02 2.43 1.30
CA ARG A 22 0.23 3.55 0.37
C ARG A 22 -1.00 4.43 0.25
N LEU A 23 -0.85 5.70 0.61
CA LEU A 23 -1.85 6.72 0.31
C LEU A 23 -1.85 7.08 -1.17
N ASN A 24 -3.01 7.55 -1.65
CA ASN A 24 -3.07 8.18 -2.95
C ASN A 24 -2.57 9.62 -2.86
N SER A 25 -1.43 9.90 -3.49
CA SER A 25 -0.85 11.25 -3.47
C SER A 25 -1.69 12.30 -4.20
N LYS A 26 -2.60 11.88 -5.10
CA LYS A 26 -3.53 12.77 -5.79
C LYS A 26 -4.82 12.99 -5.00
N ASP A 27 -5.11 12.12 -4.05
CA ASP A 27 -6.36 12.10 -3.32
C ASP A 27 -6.17 11.46 -1.94
N VAL A 28 -5.52 12.23 -1.07
CA VAL A 28 -5.07 11.77 0.25
C VAL A 28 -6.21 11.47 1.21
N LEU A 29 -7.41 12.00 0.96
CA LEU A 29 -8.59 11.82 1.82
C LEU A 29 -9.38 10.55 1.46
N ASN A 30 -9.11 9.96 0.30
CA ASN A 30 -9.75 8.73 -0.14
C ASN A 30 -9.04 7.46 0.34
N THR A 31 -9.67 6.32 0.08
CA THR A 31 -9.15 4.99 0.42
C THR A 31 -7.69 4.84 -0.03
N PRO A 32 -6.79 4.33 0.84
CA PRO A 32 -5.41 4.09 0.44
C PRO A 32 -5.34 3.21 -0.81
N ILE A 33 -4.40 3.52 -1.71
CA ILE A 33 -4.14 2.72 -2.92
C ILE A 33 -3.92 1.25 -2.54
N ARG A 34 -3.27 1.03 -1.40
CA ARG A 34 -3.14 -0.30 -0.83
C ARG A 34 -3.10 -0.26 0.69
N ASN A 35 -3.75 -1.25 1.28
CA ASN A 35 -3.66 -1.58 2.69
C ASN A 35 -3.51 -3.09 2.86
N VAL A 36 -2.27 -3.56 2.89
CA VAL A 36 -1.88 -4.92 3.26
C VAL A 36 -1.20 -4.83 4.61
N GLU A 37 -1.95 -5.15 5.67
CA GLU A 37 -1.38 -5.27 7.01
C GLU A 37 -0.29 -6.36 7.06
N PRO A 38 0.70 -6.20 7.94
CA PRO A 38 1.75 -7.20 8.16
C PRO A 38 1.17 -8.59 8.39
N GLN A 39 1.43 -9.51 7.47
CA GLN A 39 0.93 -10.87 7.55
C GLN A 39 1.94 -11.88 6.99
N GLU A 40 1.92 -13.09 7.56
CA GLU A 40 2.68 -14.21 7.05
C GLU A 40 1.98 -14.83 5.85
N VAL A 41 2.74 -15.10 4.80
CA VAL A 41 2.27 -15.69 3.55
C VAL A 41 3.24 -16.79 3.10
N VAL A 42 2.72 -17.67 2.23
CA VAL A 42 3.54 -18.60 1.44
C VAL A 42 3.58 -18.12 0.00
N ALA A 43 4.75 -18.20 -0.63
CA ALA A 43 4.91 -18.06 -2.07
C ALA A 43 4.43 -19.34 -2.77
N VAL A 44 3.51 -19.20 -3.71
CA VAL A 44 2.84 -20.32 -4.40
C VAL A 44 3.02 -20.14 -5.90
N SER A 45 3.16 -21.24 -6.64
CA SER A 45 3.28 -21.17 -8.09
C SER A 45 2.03 -20.55 -8.69
N ASN A 46 2.21 -19.62 -9.63
CA ASN A 46 1.11 -19.03 -10.38
C ASN A 46 0.39 -20.04 -11.29
N ASP A 47 1.03 -21.18 -11.60
CA ASP A 47 0.42 -22.27 -12.35
C ASP A 47 -0.66 -23.04 -11.55
N GLU A 48 -0.71 -22.87 -10.22
CA GLU A 48 -1.81 -23.40 -9.39
C GLU A 48 -3.12 -22.61 -9.58
N LEU A 49 -3.07 -21.42 -10.19
CA LEU A 49 -4.25 -20.62 -10.48
C LEU A 49 -4.91 -21.07 -11.77
N SER A 50 -6.25 -21.03 -11.79
CA SER A 50 -6.97 -21.22 -13.04
C SER A 50 -6.60 -20.12 -14.06
N PRO A 51 -6.70 -20.38 -15.37
CA PRO A 51 -6.29 -19.41 -16.40
C PRO A 51 -6.93 -18.02 -16.23
N LEU A 52 -8.17 -17.95 -15.73
CA LEU A 52 -8.90 -16.71 -15.48
C LEU A 52 -8.37 -15.90 -14.29
N ARG A 53 -7.64 -16.53 -13.36
CA ARG A 53 -7.10 -15.90 -12.16
C ARG A 53 -5.58 -15.75 -12.22
N ARG A 54 -4.94 -16.20 -13.30
CA ARG A 54 -3.50 -16.13 -13.50
C ARG A 54 -3.03 -14.68 -13.43
N ILE A 55 -1.97 -14.45 -12.67
CA ILE A 55 -1.35 -13.13 -12.57
C ILE A 55 -0.31 -13.00 -13.68
N TRP A 56 -0.60 -12.21 -14.71
CA TRP A 56 0.33 -12.03 -15.83
C TRP A 56 1.63 -11.35 -15.41
N GLY A 57 2.75 -11.86 -15.92
CA GLY A 57 4.09 -11.33 -15.61
C GLY A 57 4.65 -11.73 -14.25
N ALA A 58 4.04 -12.73 -13.57
CA ALA A 58 4.53 -13.27 -12.32
C ALA A 58 4.63 -14.80 -12.35
N ASP A 59 5.72 -15.33 -11.82
CA ASP A 59 5.90 -16.78 -11.65
C ASP A 59 5.25 -17.28 -10.34
N ILE A 60 5.13 -16.39 -9.36
CA ILE A 60 4.58 -16.69 -8.04
C ILE A 60 3.45 -15.75 -7.65
N HIS A 61 2.66 -16.17 -6.68
CA HIS A 61 1.72 -15.34 -5.94
C HIS A 61 1.76 -15.67 -4.45
N PHE A 62 1.23 -14.78 -3.61
CA PHE A 62 1.22 -14.99 -2.17
C PHE A 62 -0.14 -15.43 -1.66
N ARG A 63 -0.14 -16.37 -0.71
CA ARG A 63 -1.33 -16.81 0.01
C ARG A 63 -1.12 -16.66 1.53
N PRO A 64 -2.03 -15.98 2.26
CA PRO A 64 -1.93 -15.86 3.71
C PRO A 64 -1.94 -17.21 4.41
N ILE A 65 -1.16 -17.33 5.49
CA ILE A 65 -1.23 -18.47 6.40
C ILE A 65 -2.30 -18.17 7.44
N LYS A 66 -3.31 -19.05 7.56
CA LYS A 66 -4.34 -18.95 8.60
C LYS A 66 -3.78 -19.42 9.96
N LYS A 67 -4.52 -19.11 11.03
CA LYS A 67 -4.17 -19.56 12.39
C LYS A 67 -4.02 -21.08 12.55
N ASN A 68 -4.72 -21.87 11.74
CA ASN A 68 -4.64 -23.34 11.74
C ASN A 68 -3.49 -23.87 10.85
N GLY A 69 -2.66 -23.01 10.28
CA GLY A 69 -1.56 -23.38 9.38
C GLY A 69 -1.96 -23.62 7.92
N GLU A 70 -3.25 -23.59 7.59
CA GLU A 70 -3.72 -23.74 6.22
C GLU A 70 -3.54 -22.45 5.40
N LEU A 71 -3.48 -22.59 4.08
CA LEU A 71 -3.46 -21.44 3.17
C LEU A 71 -4.86 -20.82 3.03
N GLY A 72 -4.91 -19.49 3.18
CA GLY A 72 -6.06 -18.66 2.86
C GLY A 72 -6.41 -18.69 1.37
N LYS A 73 -7.67 -18.41 1.03
CA LYS A 73 -8.14 -18.32 -0.37
C LYS A 73 -7.76 -17.00 -1.06
N LYS A 74 -7.34 -16.00 -0.28
CA LYS A 74 -6.93 -14.69 -0.79
C LYS A 74 -5.64 -14.85 -1.60
N ILE A 75 -5.66 -14.34 -2.82
CA ILE A 75 -4.48 -14.25 -3.69
C ILE A 75 -3.95 -12.83 -3.53
N ILE A 76 -2.67 -12.71 -3.22
CA ILE A 76 -1.97 -11.42 -3.13
C ILE A 76 -0.91 -11.41 -4.24
N PRO A 77 -1.07 -10.57 -5.27
CA PRO A 77 -0.11 -10.52 -6.36
C PRO A 77 1.22 -9.91 -5.89
N PRO A 78 2.35 -10.37 -6.44
CA PRO A 78 3.65 -9.79 -6.12
C PRO A 78 3.79 -8.35 -6.61
N PHE A 79 3.15 -8.01 -7.74
CA PHE A 79 3.22 -6.71 -8.38
C PHE A 79 1.87 -5.97 -8.34
N ASP A 80 1.89 -4.69 -8.71
CA ASP A 80 0.70 -3.86 -8.82
C ASP A 80 0.23 -3.77 -10.28
N ASN A 81 -1.08 -3.91 -10.50
CA ASN A 81 -1.69 -3.67 -11.83
C ASN A 81 -2.05 -2.18 -12.02
N SER A 82 -1.89 -1.34 -11.00
CA SER A 82 -2.31 0.06 -11.00
C SER A 82 -1.31 1.03 -11.68
N GLY A 83 -0.34 0.53 -12.46
CA GLY A 83 0.69 1.34 -13.09
C GLY A 83 1.76 1.89 -12.13
N PHE A 84 1.78 1.47 -10.87
CA PHE A 84 2.85 1.80 -9.93
C PHE A 84 3.98 0.75 -10.01
N PRO A 85 5.25 1.17 -10.16
CA PRO A 85 6.37 0.26 -10.43
C PRO A 85 6.77 -0.64 -9.24
N LYS A 86 6.05 -0.59 -8.11
CA LYS A 86 6.43 -1.26 -6.86
C LYS A 86 5.36 -2.26 -6.44
N GLY A 87 5.79 -3.52 -6.33
CA GLY A 87 5.02 -4.62 -5.75
C GLY A 87 4.85 -4.51 -4.23
N VAL A 88 4.21 -5.52 -3.63
CA VAL A 88 4.07 -5.60 -2.16
C VAL A 88 5.44 -5.70 -1.49
N ASN A 89 5.63 -5.11 -0.31
CA ASN A 89 6.91 -5.26 0.39
C ASN A 89 6.98 -6.64 1.03
N VAL A 90 8.15 -7.29 0.92
CA VAL A 90 8.40 -8.65 1.42
C VAL A 90 9.60 -8.64 2.34
N PHE A 91 9.51 -9.42 3.41
CA PHE A 91 10.50 -9.55 4.48
C PHE A 91 10.59 -11.01 4.92
N TYR A 92 11.76 -11.47 5.34
CA TYR A 92 11.91 -12.81 5.91
C TYR A 92 11.48 -12.89 7.38
N ASN A 93 11.36 -11.74 8.07
CA ASN A 93 10.96 -11.71 9.46
C ASN A 93 9.84 -10.71 9.72
N LYS A 94 9.02 -11.04 10.74
CA LYS A 94 7.88 -10.24 11.18
C LYS A 94 8.28 -8.84 11.63
N LYS A 95 9.41 -8.73 12.34
CA LYS A 95 9.83 -7.49 12.99
C LYS A 95 10.07 -6.39 11.95
N GLU A 96 10.89 -6.66 10.94
CA GLU A 96 11.16 -5.72 9.84
C GLU A 96 9.90 -5.36 9.06
N CYS A 97 9.01 -6.34 8.84
CA CYS A 97 7.74 -6.12 8.16
C CYS A 97 6.85 -5.13 8.94
N VAL A 98 6.72 -5.33 10.26
CA VAL A 98 5.94 -4.44 11.14
C VAL A 98 6.57 -3.05 11.23
N GLU A 99 7.88 -2.98 11.44
CA GLU A 99 8.61 -1.70 11.52
C GLU A 99 8.45 -0.90 10.21
N PHE A 100 8.58 -1.57 9.05
CA PHE A 100 8.41 -0.93 7.77
C PHE A 100 6.97 -0.45 7.55
N TYR A 101 5.97 -1.27 7.89
CA TYR A 101 4.57 -0.86 7.80
C TYR A 101 4.27 0.36 8.70
N GLN A 102 4.80 0.38 9.92
CA GLN A 102 4.67 1.53 10.82
C GLN A 102 5.30 2.79 10.22
N MET A 103 6.47 2.68 9.59
CA MET A 103 7.07 3.80 8.86
C MET A 103 6.14 4.32 7.76
N GLN A 104 5.53 3.44 6.96
CA GLN A 104 4.58 3.84 5.91
C GLN A 104 3.34 4.55 6.48
N ILE A 105 2.83 4.10 7.63
CA ILE A 105 1.71 4.76 8.32
C ILE A 105 2.13 6.13 8.84
N ILE A 106 3.34 6.28 9.39
CA ILE A 106 3.87 7.57 9.85
C ILE A 106 4.02 8.54 8.67
N GLU A 107 4.58 8.09 7.55
CA GLU A 107 4.68 8.89 6.32
C GLU A 107 3.30 9.35 5.85
N ALA A 108 2.32 8.46 5.86
CA ALA A 108 0.94 8.79 5.50
C ALA A 108 0.32 9.85 6.43
N ILE A 109 0.53 9.73 7.74
CA ILE A 109 0.07 10.74 8.72
C ILE A 109 0.74 12.09 8.44
N CYS A 110 2.03 12.11 8.14
CA CYS A 110 2.74 13.34 7.80
C CYS A 110 2.16 14.00 6.54
N THR A 111 1.94 13.23 5.48
CA THR A 111 1.32 13.72 4.24
C THR A 111 -0.08 14.30 4.49
N LEU A 112 -0.90 13.65 5.33
CA LEU A 112 -2.22 14.15 5.70
C LEU A 112 -2.15 15.47 6.46
N LYS A 113 -1.22 15.60 7.41
CA LYS A 113 -1.00 16.84 8.17
C LYS A 113 -0.54 17.99 7.27
N GLU A 114 0.32 17.72 6.31
CA GLU A 114 0.76 18.72 5.32
C GLU A 114 -0.40 19.16 4.42
N SER A 115 -1.20 18.19 3.96
CA SER A 115 -2.38 18.46 3.13
C SER A 115 -3.42 19.29 3.88
N GLN A 116 -3.65 18.98 5.16
CA GLN A 116 -4.53 19.74 6.03
C GLN A 116 -4.09 21.21 6.12
N LYS A 117 -2.81 21.46 6.45
CA LYS A 117 -2.28 22.84 6.52
C LYS A 117 -2.45 23.60 5.21
N LEU A 118 -2.24 22.94 4.07
CA LEU A 118 -2.41 23.57 2.76
C LEU A 118 -3.87 23.93 2.49
N ILE A 119 -4.80 23.04 2.85
CA ILE A 119 -6.24 23.27 2.68
C ILE A 119 -6.72 24.40 3.60
N ASP A 120 -6.30 24.39 4.87
CA ASP A 120 -6.65 25.43 5.86
C ASP A 120 -6.21 26.82 5.35
N SER A 121 -4.96 26.94 4.88
CA SER A 121 -4.45 28.20 4.30
C SER A 121 -5.24 28.65 3.07
N LYS A 122 -5.71 27.72 2.22
CA LYS A 122 -6.57 28.08 1.07
C LYS A 122 -7.92 28.63 1.53
N PHE A 123 -8.52 28.05 2.57
CA PHE A 123 -9.77 28.55 3.16
C PHE A 123 -9.59 29.93 3.77
N GLU A 124 -8.52 30.16 4.55
CA GLU A 124 -8.20 31.46 5.14
C GLU A 124 -8.08 32.55 4.06
N ASN A 125 -7.28 32.29 3.02
CA ASN A 125 -7.12 33.21 1.89
C ASN A 125 -8.45 33.52 1.18
N PHE A 126 -9.31 32.51 1.02
CA PHE A 126 -10.62 32.68 0.40
C PHE A 126 -11.56 33.54 1.26
N ILE A 127 -11.59 33.29 2.58
CA ILE A 127 -12.35 34.09 3.54
C ILE A 127 -11.90 35.55 3.50
N SER A 128 -10.60 35.83 3.60
CA SER A 128 -10.07 37.20 3.55
C SER A 128 -10.40 37.92 2.23
N SER A 129 -10.40 37.19 1.10
CA SER A 129 -10.83 37.73 -0.19
C SER A 129 -12.31 38.15 -0.19
N LEU A 130 -13.20 37.34 0.42
CA LEU A 130 -14.62 37.67 0.54
C LEU A 130 -14.86 38.85 1.49
N GLU A 131 -14.18 38.88 2.63
CA GLU A 131 -14.24 40.00 3.58
C GLU A 131 -13.78 41.32 2.93
N GLY A 132 -12.74 41.27 2.11
CA GLY A 132 -12.27 42.41 1.31
C GLY A 132 -13.35 42.94 0.38
N LYS A 133 -14.06 42.06 -0.33
CA LYS A 133 -15.18 42.43 -1.22
C LYS A 133 -16.36 43.06 -0.46
N CYS A 134 -16.68 42.56 0.74
CA CYS A 134 -17.74 43.16 1.56
C CYS A 134 -17.42 44.62 1.96
N LYS A 135 -16.14 44.95 2.18
CA LYS A 135 -15.72 46.30 2.57
C LYS A 135 -15.82 47.32 1.42
N THR A 136 -15.64 46.88 0.17
CA THR A 136 -15.71 47.74 -1.03
C THR A 136 -17.12 48.03 -1.53
N ILE A 137 -18.13 47.33 -1.01
CA ILE A 137 -19.55 47.51 -1.38
C ILE A 137 -20.25 48.55 -0.47
N LYS A 138 -19.56 49.08 0.54
CA LYS A 138 -20.02 50.22 1.37
C LYS A 138 -19.50 51.54 0.82
#